data_AF-A0A534SC51-F1
#
_entry.id   AF-A0A534SC51-F1
#
_cell.length_a   1.000
_cell.length_b   1.000
_cell.length_c   1.000
_cell.angle_alpha   90.00
_cell.angle_beta   90.00
_cell.angle_gamma   90.00
#
_symmetry.space_group_name_H-M   'P 1'
#
loop_
_entity.id
_entity.type
_entity.pdbx_description
1 polymer ?
#
loop_
_entity_poly.entity_id
_entity_poly.type
_entity_poly.pdbx_seq_one_letter_code
_entity_poly.pdbx_strand_id
1 'polypeptide(L)' 'MTGRIRDDAIRGIRERASLVEVASDVVALRRRGRSFVGLCPFHVEKTPSSRS' A
#
# COMPACT_ATOMS: atom_id res chain seq x y z
N MET A 1 17.72 -8.58 -17.23
CA MET A 1 17.28 -9.98 -17.02
C MET A 1 15.86 -9.93 -16.48
N THR A 2 14.85 -9.88 -17.36
CA THR A 2 13.44 -9.79 -16.92
C THR A 2 12.94 -11.21 -16.73
N GLY A 3 13.00 -11.71 -15.50
CA GLY A 3 12.31 -12.94 -15.12
C GLY A 3 10.82 -12.74 -15.36
N ARG A 4 10.25 -13.43 -16.35
CA ARG A 4 8.79 -13.41 -16.58
C ARG A 4 8.13 -14.26 -15.50
N ILE A 5 7.63 -13.60 -14.47
CA ILE A 5 6.71 -14.22 -13.52
C ILE A 5 5.36 -14.39 -14.25
N ARG A 6 4.75 -15.57 -14.11
CA ARG A 6 3.44 -15.86 -14.73
C ARG A 6 2.35 -15.00 -14.07
N ASP A 7 1.38 -14.55 -14.85
CA ASP A 7 0.30 -13.67 -14.36
C ASP A 7 -0.57 -14.32 -13.27
N ASP A 8 -0.76 -15.64 -13.31
CA ASP A 8 -1.48 -16.39 -12.28
C ASP A 8 -0.75 -16.35 -10.93
N ALA A 9 0.58 -16.40 -10.95
CA ALA A 9 1.38 -16.23 -9.76
C ALA A 9 1.26 -14.79 -9.21
N ILE A 10 1.30 -13.77 -10.08
CA ILE A 10 1.10 -12.37 -9.68
C ILE A 10 -0.27 -12.17 -9.03
N ARG A 11 -1.32 -12.73 -9.64
CA ARG A 11 -2.68 -12.67 -9.09
C ARG A 11 -2.79 -13.38 -7.75
N GLY A 12 -2.24 -14.58 -7.62
CA GLY A 12 -2.26 -15.34 -6.36
C GLY A 12 -1.55 -14.61 -5.22
N ILE A 13 -0.48 -13.87 -5.52
CA ILE A 13 0.19 -13.01 -4.52
C ILE A 13 -0.72 -11.86 -4.10
N ARG A 14 -1.33 -11.14 -5.07
CA ARG A 14 -2.21 -10.00 -4.78
C ARG A 14 -3.46 -10.39 -3.99
N GLU A 15 -4.00 -11.58 -4.22
CA GLU A 15 -5.18 -12.09 -3.50
C GLU A 15 -4.87 -12.44 -2.03
N ARG A 16 -3.65 -12.89 -1.74
CA ARG A 16 -3.24 -13.30 -0.39
C ARG A 16 -2.60 -12.19 0.42
N ALA A 17 -2.02 -11.19 -0.23
CA ALA A 17 -1.33 -10.10 0.43
C ALA A 17 -2.32 -9.05 0.97
N SER A 18 -2.20 -8.70 2.25
CA SER A 18 -2.90 -7.55 2.83
C SER A 18 -2.14 -6.27 2.50
N LEU A 19 -2.75 -5.40 1.70
CA LEU A 19 -2.14 -4.10 1.36
C LEU A 19 -1.92 -3.23 2.62
N VAL A 20 -2.74 -3.39 3.65
CA VAL A 20 -2.61 -2.65 4.91
C VAL A 20 -1.37 -3.10 5.67
N GLU A 21 -1.11 -4.40 5.74
CA GLU A 21 0.09 -4.93 6.41
C GLU A 21 1.35 -4.49 5.66
N VAL A 22 1.37 -4.70 4.33
CA VAL A 22 2.51 -4.31 3.48
C VAL A 22 2.81 -2.81 3.56
N ALA A 23 1.77 -1.95 3.58
CA ALA A 23 1.97 -0.51 3.70
C ALA A 23 2.36 -0.07 5.12
N SER A 24 1.99 -0.82 6.15
CA SER A 24 2.29 -0.50 7.56
C SER A 24 3.77 -0.66 7.91
N ASP A 25 4.52 -1.45 7.12
CA ASP A 25 5.98 -1.58 7.26
C ASP A 25 6.73 -0.28 6.96
N VAL A 26 6.13 0.60 6.15
CA VAL A 26 6.76 1.85 5.69
C VAL A 26 6.09 3.09 6.27
N VAL A 27 4.78 3.03 6.52
CA VAL A 27 3.97 4.19 6.96
C VAL A 27 3.09 3.80 8.13
N ALA A 28 3.09 4.62 9.18
CA ALA A 28 2.12 4.48 10.26
C ALA A 28 0.69 4.75 9.75
N LEU A 29 -0.12 3.69 9.65
CA LEU A 29 -1.53 3.77 9.26
C LEU A 29 -2.45 3.87 10.48
N ARG A 30 -3.49 4.71 10.39
CA ARG A 30 -4.58 4.79 11.38
C ARG A 30 -5.91 4.51 10.72
N ARG A 31 -6.78 3.76 11.42
CA ARG A 31 -8.12 3.43 10.92
C ARG A 31 -9.05 4.65 11.04
N ARG A 32 -9.67 5.04 9.92
CA ARG A 32 -10.70 6.09 9.85
C ARG A 32 -11.93 5.52 9.13
N GLY A 33 -12.94 5.11 9.90
CA GLY A 33 -14.12 4.45 9.37
C GLY A 33 -13.77 3.11 8.69
N ARG A 34 -14.06 3.01 7.40
CA ARG A 34 -13.77 1.83 6.55
C ARG A 34 -12.41 1.90 5.83
N SER A 35 -11.60 2.91 6.08
CA SER A 35 -10.32 3.13 5.40
C SER A 35 -9.17 3.31 6.39
N PHE A 36 -7.95 3.19 5.87
CA PHE A 36 -6.71 3.48 6.59
C PHE A 36 -6.08 4.76 6.02
N VAL A 37 -5.56 5.62 6.88
CA VAL A 37 -4.92 6.88 6.52
C VAL A 37 -3.54 6.97 7.16
N GLY A 38 -2.56 7.50 6.44
CA GLY A 38 -1.18 7.68 6.91
C GLY A 38 -0.49 8.80 6.15
N LEU A 39 0.71 9.17 6.60
CA LEU A 39 1.54 10.17 5.92
C LEU A 39 2.13 9.56 4.64
N CYS A 40 2.06 10.29 3.53
CA CYS A 40 2.64 9.84 2.27
C CYS A 40 4.17 9.73 2.40
N PRO A 41 4.79 8.57 2.13
CA PRO A 41 6.24 8.40 2.24
C PRO A 41 6.99 8.96 1.03
N PHE A 42 6.28 9.34 -0.04
CA PHE A 42 6.85 9.77 -1.32
C PHE A 42 6.94 11.29 -1.47
N HIS A 43 6.32 12.07 -0.60
CA HIS A 43 6.46 13.51 -0.59
C HIS A 43 6.76 14.00 0.82
N VAL A 44 7.66 14.97 0.93
CA VAL A 44 7.99 15.65 2.18
C VAL A 44 7.27 17.00 2.21
N GLU A 45 5.93 17.02 2.07
CA GLU A 45 5.16 18.21 2.46
C GLU A 45 4.33 17.92 3.70
N LYS A 46 4.18 18.95 4.54
CA LYS A 46 3.53 18.88 5.85
C LYS A 46 2.00 18.69 5.76
N THR A 47 1.44 18.63 4.57
CA THR A 47 -0.02 18.59 4.35
C THR A 47 -0.47 17.15 4.09
N PRO A 48 -1.39 16.58 4.89
CA PRO A 48 -1.90 15.24 4.64
C PRO A 48 -2.66 15.22 3.32
N SER A 49 -2.20 14.40 2.37
CA SER A 49 -2.84 14.19 1.07
C SER A 49 -4.15 13.43 1.28
N SER A 50 -5.22 14.14 1.65
CA SER A 50 -6.58 13.58 1.69
C SER A 50 -7.13 13.53 0.28
N ARG A 51 -7.45 12.30 -0.19
CA ARG A 51 -8.35 11.95 -1.30
C ARG A 51 -8.89 13.15 -2.09
N SER A 52 -8.40 13.30 -3.32
CA SER A 52 -9.34 13.45 -4.44
C SER A 52 -9.73 12.07 -4.94
#